data_AF-A0A925NFR6-F1
#
_entry.id   AF-A0A925NFR6-F1
#
_cell.length_a   1.000
_cell.length_b   1.000
_cell.length_c   1.000
_cell.angle_alpha   90.00
_cell.angle_beta   90.00
_cell.angle_gamma   90.00
#
_symmetry.space_group_name_H-M   'P 1'
#
loop_
_entity.id
_entity.type
_entity.pdbx_description
1 polymer ?
#
loop_
_entity_poly.entity_id
_entity_poly.type
_entity_poly.pdbx_seq_one_letter_code
_entity_poly.pdbx_strand_id
1 'polypeptide(L)'
;MNTTTTTARPTAADWSRGGVIYQIYPRSFADSNGDGVGDLPGIIDKLPYVASLGVDAIWISPFFKSPMKDFGYDIADYREVDPLFGT
;
A
#
# COMPACT_ATOMS: atom_id res chain seq x y z
N MET A 1 -14.95 -27.13 20.10
CA MET A 1 -13.51 -27.22 19.75
C MET A 1 -13.38 -26.73 18.32
N ASN A 2 -12.91 -25.50 18.11
CA ASN A 2 -12.65 -24.99 16.76
C ASN A 2 -11.18 -25.21 16.44
N THR A 3 -10.91 -26.08 15.47
CA THR A 3 -9.57 -26.31 14.91
C THR A 3 -9.14 -25.07 14.13
N THR A 4 -8.27 -24.26 14.72
CA THR A 4 -7.54 -23.22 14.00
C THR A 4 -6.53 -23.90 13.10
N THR A 5 -6.88 -24.13 11.83
CA THR A 5 -5.93 -24.56 10.81
C THR A 5 -4.98 -23.39 10.56
N THR A 6 -3.78 -23.44 11.16
CA THR A 6 -2.67 -22.56 10.79
C THR A 6 -2.22 -22.95 9.39
N THR A 7 -2.71 -22.25 8.37
CA THR A 7 -2.18 -22.37 7.00
C THR A 7 -0.69 -22.03 7.05
N ALA A 8 0.16 -22.97 6.66
CA ALA A 8 1.60 -22.75 6.58
C ALA A 8 1.88 -21.60 5.61
N ARG A 9 2.69 -20.61 6.03
CA ARG A 9 3.10 -19.51 5.16
C ARG A 9 3.81 -20.07 3.92
N PRO A 10 3.45 -19.61 2.71
CA PRO A 10 4.12 -20.06 1.49
C PRO A 10 5.62 -19.81 1.56
N THR A 11 6.40 -20.73 0.98
CA THR A 11 7.85 -20.50 0.86
C THR A 11 8.12 -19.33 -0.10
N ALA A 12 9.30 -18.71 -0.01
CA ALA A 12 9.67 -17.59 -0.87
C ALA A 12 9.61 -17.90 -2.39
N ALA A 13 9.61 -19.18 -2.78
CA ALA A 13 9.48 -19.60 -4.17
C ALA A 13 8.02 -19.58 -4.70
N ASP A 14 7.01 -19.57 -3.81
CA ASP A 14 5.60 -19.75 -4.16
C ASP A 14 4.69 -18.56 -3.79
N TRP A 15 5.23 -17.49 -3.18
CA TRP A 15 4.41 -16.42 -2.58
C TRP A 15 3.44 -15.75 -3.57
N SER A 16 3.82 -15.65 -4.86
CA SER A 16 2.97 -15.04 -5.89
C SER A 16 1.79 -15.92 -6.31
N ARG A 17 1.81 -17.22 -5.98
CA ARG A 17 0.74 -18.19 -6.26
C ARG A 17 0.02 -18.56 -4.96
N GLY A 18 -0.60 -17.60 -4.31
CA GLY A 18 -1.42 -17.84 -3.12
C GLY A 18 -1.37 -16.75 -2.05
N GLY A 19 -0.49 -15.76 -2.18
CA GLY A 19 -0.45 -14.62 -1.27
C GLY A 19 -1.68 -13.72 -1.39
N VAL A 20 -2.16 -13.22 -0.26
CA VAL A 20 -3.19 -12.19 -0.18
C VAL A 20 -2.54 -10.81 -0.28
N ILE A 21 -2.93 -10.03 -1.28
CA ILE A 21 -2.42 -8.68 -1.52
C ILE A 21 -3.46 -7.66 -1.04
N TYR A 22 -3.03 -6.70 -0.23
CA TYR A 22 -3.82 -5.53 0.14
C TYR A 22 -3.47 -4.36 -0.79
N GLN A 23 -4.41 -3.93 -1.62
CA GLN A 23 -4.20 -2.78 -2.48
C GLN A 23 -4.52 -1.48 -1.72
N ILE A 24 -3.57 -0.54 -1.72
CA ILE A 24 -3.71 0.79 -1.11
C ILE A 24 -3.82 1.84 -2.21
N TYR A 25 -4.86 2.66 -2.13
CA TYR A 25 -4.94 3.90 -2.90
C TYR A 25 -4.45 5.07 -2.02
N PRO A 26 -3.24 5.61 -2.27
CA PRO A 26 -2.51 6.42 -1.29
C PRO A 26 -3.29 7.66 -0.84
N ARG A 27 -3.88 8.38 -1.81
CA ARG A 27 -4.61 9.63 -1.60
C ARG A 27 -5.79 9.52 -0.61
N SER A 28 -6.37 8.34 -0.46
CA SER A 28 -7.59 8.13 0.33
C SER A 28 -7.39 7.20 1.52
N PHE A 29 -6.16 6.79 1.82
CA PHE A 29 -5.91 5.79 2.85
C PHE A 29 -5.73 6.38 4.25
N ALA A 30 -4.73 7.24 4.44
CA ALA A 30 -4.46 7.88 5.72
C ALA A 30 -3.63 9.15 5.49
N ASP A 31 -4.18 10.29 5.91
CA ASP A 31 -3.50 11.59 5.97
C ASP A 31 -2.74 11.71 7.29
N SER A 32 -1.44 12.02 7.23
CA SER A 32 -0.58 12.17 8.40
C SER A 32 -0.30 13.63 8.79
N ASN A 33 -0.58 14.58 7.90
CA ASN A 33 -0.13 15.96 8.02
C ASN A 33 -1.31 16.97 8.13
N GLY A 34 -2.54 16.52 7.87
CA GLY A 34 -3.76 17.30 8.01
C GLY A 34 -4.16 18.12 6.77
N ASP A 35 -3.56 17.87 5.60
CA ASP A 35 -3.89 18.56 4.35
C ASP A 35 -5.10 17.99 3.60
N GLY A 36 -5.67 16.87 4.10
CA GLY A 36 -6.83 16.19 3.52
C GLY A 36 -6.48 15.16 2.45
N VAL A 37 -5.20 14.88 2.21
CA VAL A 37 -4.72 13.87 1.26
C VAL A 37 -3.89 12.82 2.00
N GLY A 38 -4.17 11.54 1.72
CA GLY A 38 -3.36 10.46 2.26
C GLY A 38 -1.95 10.42 1.66
N ASP A 39 -0.97 10.08 2.48
CA ASP A 39 0.46 10.17 2.19
C ASP A 39 1.24 8.92 2.64
N LEU A 40 2.52 8.81 2.26
CA LEU A 40 3.35 7.65 2.62
C LEU A 40 3.56 7.51 4.14
N PRO A 41 3.79 8.58 4.93
CA PRO A 41 3.85 8.45 6.40
C PRO A 41 2.54 7.90 7.00
N GLY A 42 1.38 8.35 6.50
CA GLY A 42 0.09 7.82 6.93
C GLY A 42 -0.08 6.34 6.59
N ILE A 43 0.44 5.87 5.44
CA ILE A 43 0.50 4.43 5.13
C ILE A 43 1.37 3.69 6.15
N ILE A 44 2.55 4.22 6.46
CA ILE A 44 3.50 3.63 7.43
C ILE A 44 2.82 3.47 8.81
N ASP A 45 2.12 4.50 9.28
CA ASP A 45 1.40 4.49 10.56
C ASP A 45 0.30 3.43 10.64
N LYS A 46 -0.26 3.02 9.50
CA LYS A 46 -1.30 1.99 9.42
C LYS A 46 -0.77 0.60 9.09
N LEU A 47 0.54 0.41 8.88
CA LEU A 47 1.11 -0.93 8.64
C LEU A 47 0.77 -1.95 9.74
N PRO A 48 0.72 -1.60 11.06
CA PRO A 48 0.28 -2.55 12.08
C PRO A 48 -1.16 -3.06 11.86
N TYR A 49 -2.06 -2.18 11.42
CA TYR A 49 -3.42 -2.57 11.05
C TYR A 49 -3.43 -3.47 9.82
N VAL A 50 -2.73 -3.08 8.74
CA VAL A 50 -2.68 -3.87 7.51
C VAL A 50 -2.12 -5.26 7.76
N ALA A 51 -1.04 -5.37 8.55
CA ALA A 51 -0.47 -6.65 8.96
C ALA A 51 -1.45 -7.49 9.80
N SER A 52 -2.26 -6.88 10.66
CA SER A 52 -3.26 -7.59 11.47
C SER A 52 -4.36 -8.28 10.64
N LEU A 53 -4.56 -7.85 9.39
CA LEU A 53 -5.50 -8.49 8.46
C LEU A 53 -4.98 -9.84 7.91
N GLY A 54 -3.72 -10.18 8.17
CA GLY A 54 -3.10 -11.43 7.70
C GLY A 54 -2.74 -11.41 6.21
N VAL A 55 -2.50 -10.24 5.63
CA VAL A 55 -2.08 -10.10 4.23
C VAL A 55 -0.58 -10.34 4.08
N ASP A 56 -0.17 -10.85 2.91
CA ASP A 56 1.22 -11.22 2.63
C ASP A 56 2.01 -10.07 1.98
N ALA A 57 1.32 -9.18 1.27
CA ALA A 57 1.94 -8.06 0.58
C ALA A 57 1.00 -6.85 0.44
N ILE A 58 1.59 -5.69 0.16
CA ILE A 58 0.89 -4.45 -0.16
C ILE A 58 1.18 -4.11 -1.63
N TRP A 59 0.14 -3.72 -2.36
CA TRP A 59 0.27 -3.07 -3.65
C TRP A 59 -0.23 -1.63 -3.53
N ILE A 60 0.64 -0.65 -3.74
CA ILE A 60 0.26 0.77 -3.70
C ILE A 60 -0.03 1.23 -5.14
N SER A 61 -1.18 1.85 -5.36
CA SER A 61 -1.46 2.62 -6.58
C SER A 61 -0.42 3.74 -6.77
N PRO A 62 -0.28 4.33 -7.97
CA PRO A 62 0.82 5.24 -8.28
C PRO A 62 1.01 6.37 -7.25
N PHE A 63 2.26 6.56 -6.83
CA PHE A 63 2.72 7.65 -5.94
C PHE A 63 3.90 8.42 -6.54
N PHE A 64 4.18 8.21 -7.83
CA PHE A 64 5.22 8.90 -8.58
C PHE A 64 4.77 10.31 -8.95
N LYS A 65 5.74 11.19 -9.24
CA LYS A 65 5.48 12.57 -9.69
C LYS A 65 4.54 12.58 -10.89
N SER A 66 3.43 13.31 -10.76
CA SER A 66 2.35 13.34 -11.75
C SER A 66 1.67 14.71 -11.81
N PRO A 67 1.17 15.15 -12.98
CA PRO A 67 0.26 16.29 -13.08
C PRO A 67 -1.13 16.02 -12.46
N MET A 68 -1.40 14.78 -12.03
CA MET A 68 -2.64 14.34 -11.40
C MET A 68 -3.89 14.48 -12.28
N LYS A 69 -3.76 14.42 -13.62
CA LYS A 69 -4.92 14.44 -14.54
C LYS A 69 -5.67 13.11 -14.53
N ASP A 70 -4.98 12.02 -14.22
CA ASP A 70 -5.53 10.68 -14.02
C ASP A 70 -5.11 10.13 -12.64
N PHE A 71 -5.14 11.00 -11.62
CA PHE A 71 -4.87 10.68 -10.22
C PHE A 71 -3.61 9.82 -9.99
N GLY A 72 -2.50 10.17 -10.64
CA GLY A 72 -1.20 9.53 -10.46
C GLY A 72 -0.85 8.52 -11.56
N TYR A 73 -1.79 8.09 -12.40
CA TYR A 73 -1.49 7.20 -13.53
C TYR A 73 -0.86 7.93 -14.71
N ASP A 74 -1.03 9.25 -14.82
CA ASP A 74 -0.32 10.12 -15.76
C ASP A 74 1.06 10.53 -15.21
N ILE A 75 2.02 9.61 -15.23
CA ILE A 75 3.34 9.79 -14.61
C ILE A 75 4.22 10.76 -15.43
N ALA A 76 4.78 11.77 -14.75
CA ALA A 76 5.74 12.72 -15.30
C ALA A 76 7.21 12.30 -15.05
N ASP A 77 7.50 11.68 -13.89
CA ASP A 77 8.81 11.10 -13.61
C ASP A 77 8.67 9.81 -12.79
N TYR A 78 9.09 8.68 -13.36
CA TYR A 78 9.05 7.36 -12.72
C TYR A 78 10.09 7.19 -11.60
N ARG A 79 11.00 8.15 -11.41
CA ARG A 79 12.08 8.10 -10.40
C ARG A 79 11.87 9.05 -9.23
N GLU A 80 10.86 9.91 -9.29
CA GLU A 80 10.51 10.83 -8.21
C GLU A 80 9.18 10.44 -7.59
N VAL A 81 9.09 10.52 -6.26
CA VAL A 81 7.83 10.51 -5.52
C VAL A 81 7.12 11.84 -5.75
N ASP A 82 5.80 11.82 -5.90
CA ASP A 82 5.06 13.08 -5.95
C ASP A 82 5.13 13.79 -4.59
N PRO A 83 5.48 15.09 -4.52
CA PRO A 83 5.56 15.81 -3.25
C PRO A 83 4.27 15.78 -2.43
N LEU A 84 3.12 15.53 -3.07
CA LEU A 84 1.84 15.30 -2.39
C LEU A 84 1.88 14.10 -1.43
N PHE A 85 2.74 13.10 -1.68
CA PHE A 85 2.81 11.87 -0.90
C PHE A 85 4.04 11.78 0.01
N GLY A 86 5.00 12.71 -0.09
CA GLY A 86 6.20 12.76 0.73
C GLY A 86 7.51 12.83 -0.08
N THR A 87 8.61 12.39 0.54
CA THR A 87 9.98 12.37 -0.03
C THR A 87 10.69 11.07 0.25
#